data_AF-A0A4U3KR80-F1
#
_entry.id   AF-A0A4U3KR80-F1
#
_cell.length_a   1.000
_cell.length_b   1.000
_cell.length_c   1.000
_cell.angle_alpha   90.00
_cell.angle_beta   90.00
_cell.angle_gamma   90.00
#
_symmetry.space_group_name_H-M   'P 1'
#
loop_
_entity.id
_entity.type
_entity.pdbx_description
1 polymer ?
#
loop_
_entity_poly.entity_id
_entity_poly.type
_entity_poly.pdbx_seq_one_letter_code
_entity_poly.pdbx_strand_id
1 'polypeptide(L)'
;MSYPIKTLLRSLHNSFEKQYINTITGLLGVNYIADYFISTKIKQMPNIPEVVKSKKTLTAMNKGVLASELNKTLRGRGPFTVFAPSDRAFGKLESGTLEGLLKPENKVQLTALLSRHIIAYKVNFKNLKEGDKLKTLKGNEVTVTIRNGKICIDDATIQNQDIESSNGVIHSLDTVLID
;
A
#
# COMPACT_ATOMS: atom_id res chain seq x y z
N MET A 1 1.29 38.71 11.90
CA MET A 1 2.01 37.41 11.95
C MET A 1 1.12 36.34 11.33
N SER A 2 1.73 35.50 10.49
CA SER A 2 1.11 34.67 9.44
C SER A 2 0.01 33.72 9.92
N TYR A 3 -1.24 33.92 9.48
CA TYR A 3 -2.31 32.94 9.61
C TYR A 3 -2.12 31.84 8.55
N PRO A 4 -2.09 30.54 8.91
CA PRO A 4 -1.75 29.49 7.97
C PRO A 4 -2.91 29.24 6.98
N ILE A 5 -2.64 29.48 5.70
CA ILE A 5 -3.51 29.27 4.52
C ILE A 5 -4.21 27.89 4.53
N LYS A 6 -3.61 26.88 5.18
CA LYS A 6 -4.17 25.52 5.33
C LYS A 6 -5.44 25.47 6.19
N THR A 7 -5.58 26.34 7.18
CA THR A 7 -6.77 26.38 8.06
C THR A 7 -7.93 27.06 7.36
N LEU A 8 -7.65 28.10 6.56
CA LEU A 8 -8.64 28.79 5.73
C LEU A 8 -9.20 27.90 4.62
N LEU A 9 -8.36 27.12 3.93
CA LEU A 9 -8.82 26.17 2.91
C LEU A 9 -9.71 25.06 3.50
N ARG A 10 -9.36 24.55 4.69
CA ARG A 10 -10.18 23.56 5.41
C ARG A 10 -11.50 24.15 5.89
N SER A 11 -11.50 25.40 6.32
CA SER A 11 -12.70 26.10 6.79
C SER A 11 -13.61 26.52 5.63
N LEU A 12 -13.06 26.96 4.50
CA LEU A 12 -13.86 27.28 3.31
C LEU A 12 -14.55 26.02 2.76
N HIS A 13 -13.81 24.92 2.57
CA HIS A 13 -14.40 23.66 2.09
C HIS A 13 -15.53 23.16 3.00
N ASN A 14 -15.37 23.27 4.33
CA ASN A 14 -16.42 22.93 5.29
C ASN A 14 -17.62 23.88 5.26
N SER A 15 -17.40 25.16 4.99
CA SER A 15 -18.48 26.17 4.98
C SER A 15 -19.35 26.05 3.72
N PHE A 16 -18.74 25.80 2.56
CA PHE A 16 -19.46 25.60 1.31
C PHE A 16 -20.28 24.30 1.32
N GLU A 17 -19.75 23.21 1.88
CA GLU A 17 -20.52 21.95 2.02
C GLU A 17 -21.71 22.07 2.97
N LYS A 18 -21.54 22.76 4.12
CA LYS A 18 -22.63 22.92 5.09
C LYS A 18 -23.76 23.79 4.57
N GLN A 19 -23.46 24.84 3.80
CA GLN A 19 -24.49 25.73 3.26
C GLN A 19 -25.35 25.01 2.21
N TYR A 20 -24.76 24.15 1.38
CA TYR A 20 -25.49 23.38 0.38
C TYR A 20 -26.40 22.31 1.00
N ILE A 21 -25.95 21.65 2.07
CA ILE A 21 -26.71 20.59 2.75
C ILE A 21 -27.94 21.17 3.48
N ASN A 22 -27.78 22.31 4.15
CA ASN A 22 -28.87 22.91 4.93
C ASN A 22 -30.04 23.41 4.05
N THR A 23 -29.76 23.86 2.82
CA THR A 23 -30.80 24.26 1.87
C THR A 23 -31.60 23.07 1.34
N ILE A 24 -30.98 21.89 1.23
CA ILE A 24 -31.65 20.67 0.74
C ILE A 24 -32.50 20.02 1.86
N THR A 25 -32.05 20.07 3.11
CA THR A 25 -32.80 19.50 4.26
C THR A 25 -34.02 20.32 4.67
N GLY A 26 -34.13 21.58 4.22
CA GLY A 26 -35.25 22.47 4.57
C GLY A 26 -36.53 22.27 3.77
N LEU A 27 -36.49 21.58 2.61
CA LEU A 27 -37.62 21.54 1.69
C LEU A 27 -38.38 20.21 1.65
N LEU A 28 -37.78 19.11 2.11
CA LEU A 28 -38.42 17.80 2.09
C LEU A 28 -37.96 17.06 3.35
N GLY A 29 -38.89 16.57 4.17
CA GLY A 29 -38.63 15.81 5.39
C GLY A 29 -37.98 14.45 5.09
N VAL A 30 -36.72 14.47 4.64
CA VAL A 30 -35.98 13.30 4.18
C VAL A 30 -34.70 13.11 4.99
N ASN A 31 -34.87 12.82 6.28
CA ASN A 31 -33.78 12.27 7.10
C ASN A 31 -33.28 10.91 6.58
N TYR A 32 -33.99 10.28 5.63
CA TYR A 32 -33.65 8.94 5.13
C TYR A 32 -32.63 8.95 3.97
N ILE A 33 -32.54 10.03 3.18
CA ILE A 33 -31.56 10.10 2.07
C ILE A 33 -30.21 10.65 2.52
N ALA A 34 -30.14 11.35 3.65
CA ALA A 34 -28.87 11.83 4.19
C ALA A 34 -27.97 10.65 4.61
N ASP A 35 -28.52 9.61 5.23
CA ASP A 35 -27.75 8.41 5.57
C ASP A 35 -27.30 7.62 4.33
N TYR A 36 -28.12 7.60 3.27
CA TYR A 36 -27.72 6.96 2.00
C TYR A 36 -26.65 7.75 1.25
N PHE A 37 -26.71 9.09 1.29
CA PHE A 37 -25.69 9.97 0.72
C PHE A 37 -24.42 10.07 1.59
N ILE A 38 -24.51 9.88 2.90
CA ILE A 38 -23.34 9.74 3.78
C ILE A 38 -22.67 8.37 3.61
N SER A 39 -23.43 7.29 3.38
CA SER A 39 -22.88 5.97 3.02
C SER A 39 -22.12 6.00 1.68
N THR A 40 -22.59 6.83 0.73
CA THR A 40 -21.90 7.08 -0.53
C THR A 40 -20.86 8.22 -0.46
N LYS A 41 -20.73 8.95 0.67
CA LYS A 41 -19.60 9.84 0.92
C LYS A 41 -18.32 9.00 1.05
N ILE A 42 -17.60 8.94 -0.07
CA ILE A 42 -16.19 8.59 -0.19
C ILE A 42 -15.90 7.13 0.19
N LYS A 43 -16.09 6.18 -0.74
CA LYS A 43 -15.25 4.98 -0.76
C LYS A 43 -13.81 5.46 -1.03
N GLN A 44 -13.14 5.97 0.00
CA GLN A 44 -11.72 6.28 -0.09
C GLN A 44 -11.07 4.98 -0.54
N MET A 45 -10.29 5.05 -1.63
CA MET A 45 -9.56 3.87 -2.08
C MET A 45 -8.76 3.35 -0.88
N PRO A 46 -8.84 2.04 -0.58
CA PRO A 46 -8.12 1.49 0.55
C PRO A 46 -6.63 1.79 0.40
N ASN A 47 -5.98 2.13 1.52
CA ASN A 47 -4.52 2.30 1.54
C ASN A 47 -3.82 0.94 1.39
N ILE A 48 -2.52 0.94 1.14
CA ILE A 48 -1.76 -0.31 0.92
C ILE A 48 -2.00 -1.34 2.05
N PRO A 49 -1.87 -1.00 3.34
CA PRO A 49 -2.16 -1.95 4.43
C PRO A 49 -3.59 -2.53 4.40
N GLU A 50 -4.59 -1.73 4.04
CA GLU A 50 -5.98 -2.18 3.91
C GLU A 50 -6.18 -3.13 2.72
N VAL A 51 -5.56 -2.83 1.57
CA VAL A 51 -5.58 -3.72 0.40
C VAL A 51 -4.92 -5.06 0.73
N VAL A 52 -3.74 -5.01 1.38
CA VAL A 52 -3.00 -6.20 1.81
C VAL A 52 -3.82 -7.04 2.79
N LYS A 53 -4.49 -6.40 3.76
CA LYS A 53 -5.39 -7.08 4.72
C LYS A 53 -6.61 -7.70 4.05
N SER A 54 -7.14 -7.08 3.00
CA SER A 54 -8.32 -7.58 2.28
C SER A 54 -8.03 -8.82 1.42
N LYS A 55 -6.77 -9.01 0.99
CA LYS A 55 -6.37 -10.12 0.12
C LYS A 55 -6.01 -11.37 0.93
N LYS A 56 -6.75 -12.46 0.70
CA LYS A 56 -6.50 -13.79 1.31
C LYS A 56 -5.15 -14.41 0.98
N THR A 57 -4.42 -13.87 0.01
CA THR A 57 -3.13 -14.38 -0.47
C THR A 57 -1.92 -13.61 0.07
N LEU A 58 -2.13 -12.56 0.87
CA LEU A 58 -1.09 -11.69 1.41
C LEU A 58 -1.07 -11.70 2.95
N THR A 59 -1.60 -12.78 3.53
CA THR A 59 -1.84 -12.88 4.98
C THR A 59 -0.54 -12.89 5.77
N ALA A 60 0.50 -13.57 5.27
CA ALA A 60 1.82 -13.61 5.87
C ALA A 60 2.51 -12.23 5.85
N MET A 61 2.42 -11.52 4.74
CA MET A 61 2.96 -10.16 4.63
C MET A 61 2.27 -9.21 5.60
N ASN A 62 0.94 -9.27 5.72
CA ASN A 62 0.21 -8.43 6.66
C ASN A 62 0.71 -8.63 8.11
N LYS A 63 0.93 -9.88 8.53
CA LYS A 63 1.51 -10.19 9.85
C LYS A 63 2.89 -9.56 10.01
N GLY A 64 3.74 -9.66 8.98
CA GLY A 64 5.06 -9.05 8.99
C GLY A 64 5.03 -7.52 9.09
N VAL A 65 4.14 -6.86 8.34
CA VAL A 65 3.96 -5.39 8.37
C VAL A 65 3.46 -4.90 9.73
N LEU A 66 2.60 -5.69 10.39
CA LEU A 66 2.16 -5.40 11.75
C LEU A 66 3.30 -5.57 12.78
N ALA A 67 4.10 -6.63 12.66
CA ALA A 67 5.22 -6.91 13.56
C ALA A 67 6.39 -5.92 13.40
N SER A 68 6.64 -5.43 12.19
CA SER A 68 7.72 -4.49 11.84
C SER A 68 7.37 -3.01 12.03
N GLU A 69 6.14 -2.68 12.43
CA GLU A 69 5.61 -1.31 12.52
C GLU A 69 5.63 -0.49 11.20
N LEU A 70 5.93 -1.13 10.06
CA LEU A 70 5.90 -0.51 8.74
C LEU A 70 4.51 -0.03 8.33
N ASN A 71 3.46 -0.48 9.03
CA ASN A 71 2.10 0.02 8.86
C ASN A 71 2.02 1.56 8.98
N LYS A 72 2.81 2.19 9.87
CA LYS A 72 2.82 3.66 9.99
C LYS A 72 3.40 4.32 8.74
N THR A 73 4.50 3.78 8.22
CA THR A 73 5.18 4.27 7.00
C THR A 73 4.29 4.09 5.77
N LEU A 74 3.69 2.91 5.61
CA LEU A 74 2.79 2.57 4.51
C LEU A 74 1.43 3.27 4.58
N ARG A 75 1.13 4.04 5.64
CA ARG A 75 -0.02 4.96 5.72
C ARG A 75 0.36 6.40 5.39
N GLY A 76 1.63 6.66 5.07
CA GLY A 76 2.12 7.97 4.65
C GLY A 76 1.47 8.45 3.34
N ARG A 77 1.62 9.76 3.07
CA ARG A 77 1.01 10.43 1.90
C ARG A 77 1.68 10.12 0.55
N GLY A 78 2.84 9.47 0.57
CA GLY A 78 3.62 9.24 -0.65
C GLY A 78 2.94 8.20 -1.55
N PRO A 79 3.15 8.26 -2.87
CA PRO A 79 2.92 7.08 -3.68
C PRO A 79 4.02 6.07 -3.37
N PHE A 80 3.65 4.91 -2.84
CA PHE A 80 4.55 3.79 -2.64
C PHE A 80 4.33 2.72 -3.71
N THR A 81 5.37 1.98 -4.03
CA THR A 81 5.21 0.70 -4.75
C THR A 81 5.61 -0.41 -3.80
N VAL A 82 4.70 -1.36 -3.59
CA VAL A 82 4.92 -2.47 -2.68
C VAL A 82 4.94 -3.77 -3.47
N PHE A 83 6.09 -4.42 -3.45
CA PHE A 83 6.25 -5.77 -3.96
C PHE A 83 5.81 -6.76 -2.89
N ALA A 84 4.58 -7.24 -2.98
CA ALA A 84 3.96 -8.08 -1.96
C ALA A 84 4.13 -9.58 -2.28
N PRO A 85 5.05 -10.31 -1.64
CA PRO A 85 5.13 -11.75 -1.81
C PRO A 85 3.83 -12.41 -1.38
N SER A 86 3.34 -13.32 -2.23
CA SER A 86 2.15 -14.13 -1.92
C SER A 86 2.43 -15.15 -0.82
N ASP A 87 1.40 -15.66 -0.17
CA ASP A 87 1.55 -16.74 0.82
C ASP A 87 2.21 -17.99 0.22
N ARG A 88 2.04 -18.21 -1.09
CA ARG A 88 2.78 -19.25 -1.84
C ARG A 88 4.27 -18.97 -1.94
N ALA A 89 4.67 -17.70 -2.07
CA ALA A 89 6.06 -17.28 -2.05
C ALA A 89 6.71 -17.58 -0.70
N PHE A 90 5.99 -17.31 0.39
CA PHE A 90 6.44 -17.66 1.73
C PHE A 90 6.51 -19.18 1.95
N GLY A 91 5.60 -19.94 1.34
CA GLY A 91 5.64 -21.41 1.37
C GLY A 91 6.80 -22.04 0.59
N LYS A 92 7.47 -21.29 -0.30
CA LYS A 92 8.70 -21.75 -0.98
C LYS A 92 9.95 -21.60 -0.12
N LEU A 93 9.89 -20.81 0.95
CA LEU A 93 10.99 -20.69 1.89
C LEU A 93 11.15 -22.00 2.68
N GLU A 94 12.38 -22.30 3.10
CA GLU A 94 12.64 -23.46 3.95
C GLU A 94 11.75 -23.41 5.21
N SER A 95 11.18 -24.56 5.57
CA SER A 95 10.33 -24.70 6.75
C SER A 95 11.07 -24.21 8.00
N GLY A 96 10.52 -23.20 8.66
CA GLY A 96 11.12 -22.56 9.84
C GLY A 96 11.72 -21.17 9.58
N THR A 97 11.98 -20.79 8.33
CA THR A 97 12.49 -19.44 8.01
C THR A 97 11.45 -18.36 8.31
N LEU A 98 10.20 -18.59 7.90
CA LEU A 98 9.10 -17.65 8.19
C LEU A 98 8.87 -17.51 9.70
N GLU A 99 8.88 -18.62 10.44
CA GLU A 99 8.69 -18.62 11.88
C GLU A 99 9.84 -17.90 12.58
N GLY A 100 11.08 -18.12 12.12
CA GLY A 100 12.26 -17.39 12.54
C GLY A 100 12.13 -15.88 12.29
N LEU A 101 11.72 -15.48 11.08
CA LEU A 101 11.54 -14.06 10.72
C LEU A 101 10.41 -13.38 11.52
N LEU A 102 9.41 -14.13 11.97
CA LEU A 102 8.33 -13.62 12.81
C LEU A 102 8.70 -13.55 14.31
N LYS A 103 9.85 -14.08 14.73
CA LYS A 103 10.32 -13.94 16.11
C LYS A 103 10.62 -12.48 16.44
N PRO A 104 10.32 -12.01 17.67
CA PRO A 104 10.61 -10.64 18.09
C PRO A 104 12.10 -10.30 18.02
N GLU A 105 12.97 -11.29 18.25
CA GLU A 105 14.43 -11.19 18.11
C GLU A 105 14.86 -10.78 16.69
N ASN A 106 14.10 -11.19 15.67
CA ASN A 106 14.38 -10.89 14.26
C ASN A 106 13.56 -9.71 13.73
N LYS A 107 12.90 -8.93 14.60
CA LYS A 107 12.11 -7.76 14.17
C LYS A 107 12.92 -6.80 13.31
N VAL A 108 14.20 -6.58 13.62
CA VAL A 108 15.09 -5.70 12.83
C VAL A 108 15.31 -6.27 11.42
N GLN A 109 15.57 -7.58 11.33
CA GLN A 109 15.75 -8.26 10.05
C GLN A 109 14.46 -8.27 9.23
N LEU A 110 13.32 -8.53 9.87
CA LEU A 110 12.00 -8.50 9.23
C LEU A 110 11.68 -7.10 8.68
N THR A 111 11.94 -6.05 9.46
CA THR A 111 11.76 -4.66 9.00
C THR A 111 12.66 -4.36 7.82
N ALA A 112 13.93 -4.78 7.84
CA ALA A 112 14.86 -4.61 6.73
C ALA A 112 14.39 -5.37 5.47
N LEU A 113 13.96 -6.61 5.63
CA LEU A 113 13.44 -7.46 4.56
C LEU A 113 12.19 -6.83 3.93
N LEU A 114 11.21 -6.42 4.74
CA LEU A 114 10.01 -5.76 4.23
C LEU A 114 10.31 -4.39 3.61
N SER A 115 11.34 -3.68 4.10
CA SER A 115 11.79 -2.41 3.50
C SER A 115 12.43 -2.60 2.12
N ARG A 116 13.01 -3.77 1.82
CA ARG A 116 13.47 -4.13 0.46
C ARG A 116 12.31 -4.29 -0.52
N HIS A 117 11.14 -4.65 -0.02
CA HIS A 117 9.93 -4.83 -0.83
C HIS A 117 9.17 -3.52 -1.08
N ILE A 118 9.58 -2.41 -0.45
CA ILE A 118 8.89 -1.12 -0.53
C ILE A 118 9.77 -0.12 -1.28
N ILE A 119 9.16 0.57 -2.24
CA ILE A 119 9.75 1.66 -2.99
C ILE A 119 8.98 2.94 -2.69
N ALA A 120 9.69 4.04 -2.45
CA ALA A 120 9.12 5.35 -2.09
C ALA A 120 8.64 6.19 -3.29
N TYR A 121 8.33 5.55 -4.42
CA TYR A 121 7.76 6.18 -5.62
C TYR A 121 6.84 5.19 -6.36
N LYS A 122 5.93 5.71 -7.21
CA LYS A 122 5.01 4.90 -8.01
C LYS A 122 5.74 4.29 -9.20
N VAL A 123 5.66 2.98 -9.33
CA VAL A 123 6.14 2.22 -10.49
C VAL A 123 5.02 1.32 -10.94
N ASN A 124 4.47 1.63 -12.10
CA ASN A 124 3.48 0.76 -12.76
C ASN A 124 4.22 -0.33 -13.54
N PHE A 125 3.55 -1.45 -13.77
CA PHE A 125 4.12 -2.56 -14.51
C PHE A 125 4.57 -2.16 -15.92
N LYS A 126 3.79 -1.31 -16.58
CA LYS A 126 4.12 -0.77 -17.93
C LYS A 126 5.39 0.08 -17.97
N ASN A 127 5.82 0.61 -16.82
CA ASN A 127 7.00 1.46 -16.72
C ASN A 127 8.26 0.66 -16.38
N LEU A 128 8.12 -0.61 -16.00
CA LEU A 128 9.23 -1.51 -15.70
C LEU A 128 9.89 -1.95 -17.01
N LYS A 129 11.18 -1.65 -17.16
CA LYS A 129 12.01 -2.10 -18.28
C LYS A 129 13.12 -3.01 -17.77
N GLU A 130 13.54 -3.93 -18.62
CA GLU A 130 14.70 -4.77 -18.33
C GLU A 130 15.94 -3.92 -18.07
N GLY A 131 16.67 -4.23 -16.99
CA GLY A 131 17.85 -3.49 -16.55
C GLY A 131 17.55 -2.30 -15.64
N ASP A 132 16.28 -1.96 -15.40
CA ASP A 132 15.94 -0.89 -14.46
C ASP A 132 16.40 -1.25 -13.04
N LYS A 133 17.05 -0.29 -12.39
CA LYS A 133 17.43 -0.39 -10.97
C LYS A 133 16.48 0.43 -10.14
N LEU A 134 15.74 -0.23 -9.25
CA LEU A 134 14.78 0.42 -8.38
C LEU A 134 15.32 0.54 -6.97
N LYS A 135 15.35 1.77 -6.44
CA LYS A 135 15.84 2.03 -5.09
C LYS A 135 14.76 1.72 -4.06
N THR A 136 15.06 0.79 -3.15
CA THR A 136 14.15 0.36 -2.08
C THR A 136 14.27 1.26 -0.85
N LEU A 137 13.30 1.17 0.06
CA LEU A 137 13.31 1.91 1.33
C LEU A 137 14.46 1.46 2.25
N LYS A 138 14.92 0.21 2.11
CA LYS A 138 16.11 -0.31 2.81
C LYS A 138 17.40 0.43 2.40
N GLY A 139 17.43 1.00 1.20
CA GLY A 139 18.61 1.64 0.61
C GLY A 139 19.30 0.78 -0.46
N ASN A 140 19.00 -0.52 -0.53
CA ASN A 140 19.49 -1.42 -1.57
C ASN A 140 18.70 -1.22 -2.87
N GLU A 141 19.29 -1.61 -3.99
CA GLU A 141 18.63 -1.63 -5.30
C GLU A 141 18.11 -3.04 -5.62
N VAL A 142 16.95 -3.09 -6.29
CA VAL A 142 16.43 -4.31 -6.92
C VAL A 142 16.47 -4.11 -8.43
N THR A 143 16.83 -5.15 -9.18
CA THR A 143 16.98 -5.06 -10.63
C THR A 143 15.76 -5.67 -11.31
N VAL A 144 15.22 -4.99 -12.31
CA VAL A 144 14.16 -5.55 -13.15
C VAL A 144 14.81 -6.41 -14.23
N THR A 145 14.44 -7.68 -14.31
CA THR A 145 14.90 -8.61 -15.35
C THR A 145 13.71 -9.19 -16.11
N ILE A 146 13.89 -9.64 -17.35
CA ILE A 146 12.84 -10.34 -18.09
C ILE A 146 13.30 -11.78 -18.31
N ARG A 147 12.62 -12.74 -17.67
CA ARG A 147 12.87 -14.17 -17.86
C ARG A 147 11.67 -14.83 -18.49
N ASN A 148 11.88 -15.54 -19.60
CA ASN A 148 10.82 -16.25 -20.32
C ASN A 148 9.61 -15.37 -20.65
N GLY A 149 9.85 -14.10 -21.03
CA GLY A 149 8.80 -13.13 -21.34
C GLY A 149 8.00 -12.62 -20.12
N LYS A 150 8.43 -12.91 -18.90
CA LYS A 150 7.83 -12.41 -17.65
C LYS A 150 8.78 -11.42 -16.98
N ILE A 151 8.22 -10.33 -16.45
CA ILE A 151 8.98 -9.35 -15.67
C ILE A 151 9.24 -9.93 -14.28
N CYS A 152 10.50 -9.93 -13.89
CA CYS A 152 11.02 -10.37 -12.62
C CYS A 152 11.69 -9.18 -11.91
N ILE A 153 11.54 -9.12 -10.59
CA ILE A 153 12.29 -8.22 -9.70
C ILE A 153 13.34 -9.10 -9.04
N ASP A 154 14.60 -8.92 -9.41
CA ASP A 154 15.70 -9.86 -9.20
C ASP A 154 15.31 -11.27 -9.68
N ASP A 155 15.13 -12.22 -8.76
CA ASP A 155 14.68 -13.60 -9.04
C ASP A 155 13.18 -13.82 -8.81
N ALA A 156 12.44 -12.81 -8.35
CA ALA A 156 11.02 -12.93 -8.05
C ALA A 156 10.14 -12.51 -9.24
N THR A 157 9.28 -13.40 -9.70
CA THR A 157 8.35 -13.15 -10.81
C THR A 157 7.09 -12.43 -10.33
N ILE A 158 6.68 -11.39 -11.05
CA ILE A 158 5.41 -10.69 -10.80
C ILE A 158 4.24 -11.59 -11.24
N GLN A 159 3.32 -11.88 -10.30
CA GLN A 159 2.11 -12.69 -10.52
C GLN A 159 0.87 -11.83 -10.75
N ASN A 160 0.67 -10.82 -9.91
CA ASN A 160 -0.41 -9.85 -10.05
C ASN A 160 0.22 -8.47 -10.07
N GLN A 161 -0.18 -7.61 -10.99
CA GLN A 161 0.44 -6.30 -11.18
C GLN A 161 -0.60 -5.18 -11.11
N ASP A 162 -0.12 -3.96 -10.90
CA ASP A 162 -0.93 -2.74 -10.95
C ASP A 162 -2.17 -2.77 -10.01
N ILE A 163 -2.04 -3.38 -8.83
CA ILE A 163 -3.11 -3.35 -7.82
C ILE A 163 -3.12 -1.95 -7.20
N GLU A 164 -4.10 -1.14 -7.60
CA GLU A 164 -4.19 0.25 -7.14
C GLU A 164 -4.62 0.36 -5.67
N SER A 165 -4.06 1.37 -5.01
CA SER A 165 -4.38 1.78 -3.65
C SER A 165 -4.38 3.31 -3.56
N SER A 166 -4.96 3.90 -2.51
CA SER A 166 -5.01 5.37 -2.37
C SER A 166 -3.64 6.03 -2.29
N ASN A 167 -2.61 5.30 -1.86
CA ASN A 167 -1.27 5.82 -1.65
C ASN A 167 -0.20 5.02 -2.40
N GLY A 168 -0.55 4.38 -3.51
CA GLY A 168 0.44 3.63 -4.27
C GLY A 168 -0.10 2.49 -5.13
N VAL A 169 0.82 1.59 -5.48
CA VAL A 169 0.56 0.38 -6.28
C VAL A 169 1.18 -0.82 -5.59
N ILE A 170 0.48 -1.96 -5.66
CA ILE A 170 0.98 -3.22 -5.15
C ILE A 170 1.19 -4.17 -6.34
N HIS A 171 2.35 -4.84 -6.36
CA HIS A 171 2.67 -5.91 -7.29
C HIS A 171 2.90 -7.18 -6.47
N SER A 172 2.14 -8.24 -6.74
CA SER A 172 2.31 -9.51 -6.07
C SER A 172 3.45 -10.32 -6.67
N LEU A 173 4.33 -10.84 -5.82
CA LEU A 173 5.45 -11.68 -6.22
C LEU A 173 5.22 -13.15 -5.88
N ASP A 174 5.84 -14.03 -6.67
CA ASP A 174 5.85 -15.49 -6.44
C ASP A 174 6.99 -15.96 -5.52
N THR A 175 7.95 -15.09 -5.23
CA THR A 175 9.15 -15.36 -4.42
C THR A 175 9.41 -14.16 -3.50
N VAL A 176 9.94 -14.42 -2.30
CA VAL A 176 10.32 -13.37 -1.34
C VAL A 176 11.70 -12.84 -1.70
N LEU A 177 11.88 -11.51 -1.71
CA LEU A 177 13.18 -10.88 -1.90
C LEU A 177 13.99 -10.98 -0.59
N ILE A 178 14.93 -11.91 -0.56
CA ILE A 178 15.92 -12.06 0.52
C ILE A 178 17.21 -11.37 0.09
N ASP A 179 17.99 -10.89 1.06
CA ASP A 179 19.30 -10.29 0.83
C ASP A 179 20.40 -11.35 0.71
#